data_AF-A0A654DVL9-F1
#
_entry.id   AF-A0A654DVL9-F1
#
_cell.length_a   1.000
_cell.length_b   1.000
_cell.length_c   1.000
_cell.angle_alpha   90.00
_cell.angle_beta   90.00
_cell.angle_gamma   90.00
#
_symmetry.space_group_name_H-M   'P 1'
#
loop_
_entity.id
_entity.type
_entity.pdbx_description
1 polymer ?
#
loop_
_entity_poly.entity_id
_entity_poly.type
_entity_poly.pdbx_seq_one_letter_code
_entity_poly.pdbx_strand_id
1 'polypeptide(L)'
;MVSLRILADRYTSSPTETKLMKIEEAFEEIIKYSHYWNWAPDWGVVIDIYKTFPNSYSVLSPFAYSYLEELIRSTTSEYPLQFQNEDQLVLKKKKVGMSLISLAISESKEKNPEYAIILEELKEYYYPSKITDEGDKRHSVAHGYIHPRFWSQESFEKLILDIAKLSKYAGF
;
A
#
# COMPACT_ATOMS: atom_id res chain seq x y z
N MET A 1 9.03 11.84 62.61
CA MET A 1 8.17 11.14 61.62
C MET A 1 7.82 12.15 60.54
N VAL A 2 8.66 12.26 59.50
CA VAL A 2 8.56 13.29 58.45
C VAL A 2 8.15 12.60 57.16
N SER A 3 7.13 13.15 56.52
CA SER A 3 6.36 12.56 55.43
C SER A 3 7.17 12.39 54.14
N LEU A 4 7.40 11.14 53.73
CA LEU A 4 7.91 10.74 52.41
C LEU A 4 6.76 10.78 51.39
N ARG A 5 6.48 11.95 50.83
CA ARG A 5 5.70 12.09 49.58
C ARG A 5 6.25 13.23 48.74
N ILE A 6 7.43 13.01 48.19
CA ILE A 6 7.93 13.70 47.00
C ILE A 6 8.36 12.59 46.05
N LEU A 7 7.99 12.70 44.78
CA LEU A 7 8.31 11.81 43.63
C LEU A 7 7.30 10.69 43.31
N ALA A 8 6.12 11.07 42.81
CA ALA A 8 5.30 10.17 41.98
C ALA A 8 4.70 10.84 40.72
N ASP A 9 5.17 12.03 40.32
CA ASP A 9 4.70 12.74 39.12
C ASP A 9 5.66 12.63 37.93
N ARG A 10 6.25 11.46 37.70
CA ARG A 10 6.96 11.14 36.45
C ARG A 10 6.78 9.68 36.07
N TYR A 11 5.57 9.32 35.65
CA TYR A 11 5.37 8.17 34.78
C TYR A 11 4.95 8.66 33.40
N THR A 12 5.98 8.91 32.61
CA THR A 12 6.12 8.42 31.24
C THR A 12 4.88 8.54 30.35
N SER A 13 4.88 9.58 29.51
CA SER A 13 4.19 9.56 28.22
C SER A 13 4.64 8.31 27.44
N SER A 14 3.76 7.31 27.36
CA SER A 14 3.91 6.15 26.50
C SER A 14 4.10 6.60 25.05
N PRO A 15 4.95 5.94 24.24
CA PRO A 15 5.00 6.18 22.81
C PRO A 15 3.60 6.00 22.24
N THR A 16 3.20 6.88 21.33
CA THR A 16 1.96 6.80 20.55
C THR A 16 1.64 5.36 20.18
N GLU A 17 0.66 4.78 20.87
CA GLU A 17 0.04 3.53 20.48
C GLU A 17 -0.68 3.84 19.17
N THR A 18 -0.03 3.53 18.04
CA THR A 18 -0.61 3.69 16.71
C THR A 18 -1.90 2.88 16.71
N LYS A 19 -3.06 3.55 16.77
CA LYS A 19 -4.37 2.91 16.71
C LYS A 19 -4.35 1.93 15.52
N LEU A 20 -4.44 0.63 15.80
CA LEU A 20 -4.50 -0.38 14.76
C LEU A 20 -5.76 -0.11 13.93
N MET A 21 -5.56 0.32 12.68
CA MET A 21 -6.65 0.59 11.74
C MET A 21 -7.39 -0.72 11.45
N LYS A 22 -8.71 -0.68 11.48
CA LYS A 22 -9.54 -1.82 11.08
C LYS A 22 -9.65 -1.91 9.57
N ILE A 23 -9.94 -3.09 9.03
CA ILE A 23 -10.02 -3.30 7.58
C ILE A 23 -11.08 -2.41 6.92
N GLU A 24 -12.21 -2.16 7.59
CA GLU A 24 -13.26 -1.27 7.08
C GLU A 24 -12.78 0.19 7.03
N GLU A 25 -12.11 0.66 8.09
CA GLU A 25 -11.51 2.00 8.14
C GLU A 25 -10.45 2.17 7.03
N ALA A 26 -9.72 1.10 6.72
CA ALA A 26 -8.70 1.10 5.67
C ALA A 26 -9.30 1.24 4.27
N PHE A 27 -10.38 0.51 3.98
CA PHE A 27 -11.10 0.66 2.72
C PHE A 27 -11.66 2.08 2.53
N GLU A 28 -12.21 2.67 3.59
CA GLU A 28 -12.71 4.05 3.57
C GLU A 28 -11.58 5.04 3.29
N GLU A 29 -10.43 4.88 3.94
CA GLU A 29 -9.26 5.73 3.74
C GLU A 29 -8.71 5.61 2.30
N ILE A 30 -8.70 4.40 1.73
CA ILE A 30 -8.30 4.20 0.33
C ILE A 30 -9.24 4.94 -0.62
N ILE A 31 -10.57 4.76 -0.46
CA ILE A 31 -11.55 5.43 -1.33
C ILE A 31 -11.42 6.95 -1.24
N LYS A 32 -11.24 7.48 -0.03
CA LYS A 32 -11.13 8.92 0.24
C LYS A 32 -10.01 9.60 -0.55
N TYR A 33 -8.90 8.90 -0.80
CA TYR A 33 -7.76 9.43 -1.56
C TYR A 33 -7.60 8.83 -2.97
N SER A 34 -8.47 7.89 -3.35
CA SER A 34 -8.47 7.32 -4.70
C SER A 34 -8.92 8.35 -5.73
N HIS A 35 -8.36 8.28 -6.94
CA HIS A 35 -8.88 9.09 -8.05
C HIS A 35 -10.34 8.73 -8.31
N TYR A 36 -11.23 9.73 -8.21
CA TYR A 36 -12.68 9.53 -8.22
C TYR A 36 -13.20 8.81 -9.47
N TRP A 37 -12.62 9.09 -10.64
CA TRP A 37 -13.08 8.49 -11.90
C TRP A 37 -12.40 7.19 -12.27
N ASN A 38 -11.17 6.96 -11.78
CA ASN A 38 -10.33 5.87 -12.26
C ASN A 38 -10.26 4.70 -11.28
N TRP A 39 -10.42 4.96 -9.98
CA TRP A 39 -10.13 3.98 -8.94
C TRP A 39 -11.20 3.86 -7.87
N ALA A 40 -11.85 4.96 -7.47
CA ALA A 40 -12.87 4.90 -6.41
C ALA A 40 -14.04 3.94 -6.72
N PRO A 41 -14.58 3.86 -7.96
CA PRO A 41 -15.65 2.92 -8.28
C PRO A 41 -15.20 1.46 -8.16
N ASP A 42 -13.98 1.14 -8.61
CA ASP A 42 -13.41 -0.20 -8.52
C ASP A 42 -13.23 -0.62 -7.06
N TRP A 43 -12.76 0.28 -6.21
CA TRP A 43 -12.68 0.02 -4.77
C TRP A 43 -14.05 -0.22 -4.12
N GLY A 44 -15.11 0.45 -4.58
CA GLY A 44 -16.48 0.14 -4.17
C GLY A 44 -16.84 -1.32 -4.48
N VAL A 45 -16.55 -1.79 -5.70
CA VAL A 45 -16.79 -3.18 -6.11
C VAL A 45 -15.94 -4.16 -5.29
N VAL A 46 -14.68 -3.85 -5.02
CA VAL A 46 -13.80 -4.67 -4.17
C VAL A 46 -14.40 -4.86 -2.78
N ILE A 47 -14.91 -3.80 -2.16
CA ILE A 47 -15.53 -3.86 -0.83
C ILE A 47 -16.77 -4.74 -0.85
N ASP A 48 -17.63 -4.56 -1.86
CA ASP A 48 -18.86 -5.35 -2.00
C ASP A 48 -18.55 -6.84 -2.16
N ILE A 49 -17.56 -7.19 -3.00
CA ILE A 49 -17.11 -8.57 -3.19
C ILE A 49 -16.52 -9.13 -1.89
N TYR A 50 -15.63 -8.39 -1.24
CA TYR A 50 -14.96 -8.82 -0.01
C TYR A 50 -15.94 -9.10 1.12
N LYS A 51 -16.95 -8.23 1.30
CA LYS A 51 -18.01 -8.41 2.30
C LYS A 51 -18.97 -9.56 1.97
N THR A 52 -19.22 -9.81 0.69
CA THR A 52 -20.19 -10.82 0.25
C THR A 52 -19.58 -12.23 0.26
N PHE A 53 -18.30 -12.36 -0.08
CA PHE A 53 -17.64 -13.64 -0.33
C PHE A 53 -16.39 -13.80 0.55
N PRO A 54 -16.45 -14.60 1.63
CA PRO A 54 -15.36 -14.73 2.61
C PRO A 54 -13.99 -15.11 2.03
N ASN A 55 -13.96 -15.87 0.93
CA ASN A 55 -12.71 -16.35 0.31
C ASN A 55 -12.28 -15.53 -0.92
N SER A 56 -12.93 -14.39 -1.16
CA SER A 56 -12.65 -13.56 -2.33
C SER A 56 -11.30 -12.86 -2.29
N TYR A 57 -10.65 -12.76 -1.12
CA TYR A 57 -9.33 -12.14 -0.96
C TYR A 57 -8.33 -12.66 -2.01
N SER A 58 -8.37 -13.95 -2.35
CA SER A 58 -7.49 -14.54 -3.36
C SER A 58 -7.70 -13.98 -4.77
N VAL A 59 -8.93 -13.58 -5.12
CA VAL A 59 -9.26 -12.94 -6.40
C VAL A 59 -8.94 -11.44 -6.36
N LEU A 60 -9.00 -10.83 -5.17
CA LEU A 60 -8.80 -9.39 -4.97
C LEU A 60 -7.33 -9.01 -4.80
N SER A 61 -6.45 -9.90 -4.31
CA SER A 61 -5.02 -9.62 -4.12
C SER A 61 -4.29 -9.13 -5.39
N PRO A 62 -4.50 -9.73 -6.59
CA PRO A 62 -3.88 -9.22 -7.81
C PRO A 62 -4.29 -7.79 -8.15
N PHE A 63 -5.57 -7.44 -7.92
CA PHE A 63 -6.05 -6.07 -8.09
C PHE A 63 -5.38 -5.12 -7.09
N ALA A 64 -5.34 -5.49 -5.81
CA ALA A 64 -4.74 -4.66 -4.76
C ALA A 64 -3.26 -4.36 -5.05
N TYR A 65 -2.48 -5.35 -5.53
CA TYR A 65 -1.10 -5.11 -5.95
C TYR A 65 -0.98 -4.20 -7.18
N SER A 66 -1.93 -4.29 -8.11
CA SER A 66 -1.95 -3.42 -9.29
C SER A 66 -2.25 -1.97 -8.89
N TYR A 67 -3.21 -1.77 -7.99
CA TYR A 67 -3.48 -0.45 -7.42
C TYR A 67 -2.29 0.10 -6.62
N LEU A 68 -1.65 -0.72 -5.78
CA LEU A 68 -0.45 -0.30 -5.03
C LEU A 68 0.64 0.23 -5.96
N GLU A 69 0.88 -0.46 -7.08
CA GLU A 69 1.89 -0.03 -8.05
C GLU A 69 1.51 1.32 -8.68
N GLU A 70 0.24 1.54 -9.04
CA GLU A 70 -0.23 2.80 -9.59
C GLU A 70 -0.21 3.93 -8.55
N LEU A 71 -0.60 3.65 -7.30
CA LEU A 71 -0.53 4.59 -6.18
C LEU A 71 0.91 5.08 -5.98
N ILE A 72 1.88 4.17 -5.91
CA ILE A 72 3.30 4.54 -5.80
C ILE A 72 3.72 5.34 -7.03
N ARG A 73 3.32 4.92 -8.23
CA ARG A 73 3.68 5.61 -9.48
C ARG A 73 3.15 7.02 -9.52
N SER A 74 1.94 7.28 -9.01
CA SER A 74 1.32 8.60 -8.97
C SER A 74 2.18 9.66 -8.29
N THR A 75 3.07 9.24 -7.38
CA THR A 75 3.99 10.14 -6.68
C THR A 75 5.31 10.34 -7.40
N THR A 76 5.47 9.82 -8.62
CA THR A 76 6.74 9.85 -9.37
C THR A 76 6.63 10.65 -10.65
N SER A 77 7.79 11.03 -11.18
CA SER A 77 7.92 11.63 -12.51
C SER A 77 7.43 10.73 -13.67
N GLU A 78 7.20 9.44 -13.44
CA GLU A 78 6.69 8.49 -14.44
C GLU A 78 5.16 8.32 -14.44
N TYR A 79 4.43 9.07 -13.59
CA TYR A 79 2.97 9.07 -13.62
C TYR A 79 2.39 9.65 -14.92
N PRO A 80 2.74 10.88 -15.33
CA PRO A 80 2.13 11.51 -16.49
C PRO A 80 2.35 10.70 -17.77
N LEU A 81 1.35 10.67 -18.64
CA LEU A 81 1.51 10.17 -19.99
C LEU A 81 2.50 11.08 -20.72
N GLN A 82 3.57 10.49 -21.27
CA GLN A 82 4.51 11.23 -22.10
C GLN A 82 4.03 11.16 -23.54
N PHE A 83 3.72 12.34 -24.09
CA PHE A 83 3.33 12.51 -25.48
C PHE A 83 4.56 12.90 -26.31
N GLN A 84 4.72 12.31 -27.49
CA GLN A 84 5.73 12.71 -28.47
C GLN A 84 5.30 13.99 -29.17
N ASN A 85 4.00 14.09 -29.47
CA ASN A 85 3.25 15.17 -30.09
C ASN A 85 1.80 15.10 -29.55
N GLU A 86 0.93 16.09 -29.83
CA GLU A 86 -0.46 16.16 -29.34
C GLU A 86 -1.28 14.85 -29.54
N ASP A 87 -0.96 14.05 -30.56
CA ASP A 87 -1.69 12.83 -30.92
C ASP A 87 -0.92 11.50 -30.77
N GLN A 88 0.34 11.52 -30.31
CA GLN A 88 1.15 10.29 -30.23
C GLN A 88 1.70 10.05 -28.83
N LEU A 89 1.17 9.01 -28.19
CA LEU A 89 1.59 8.56 -26.87
C LEU A 89 2.89 7.78 -26.99
N VAL A 90 3.97 8.25 -26.36
CA VAL A 90 5.21 7.48 -26.27
C VAL A 90 5.04 6.48 -25.14
N LEU A 91 4.89 5.20 -25.51
CA LEU A 91 5.00 4.11 -24.56
C LEU A 91 6.47 3.94 -24.15
N LYS A 92 6.98 4.83 -23.29
CA LYS A 92 8.23 4.57 -22.60
C LYS A 92 8.01 3.40 -21.66
N LYS A 93 9.00 2.50 -21.60
CA LYS A 93 9.03 1.43 -20.62
C LYS A 93 9.05 2.05 -19.22
N LYS A 94 7.90 2.03 -18.54
CA LYS A 94 7.78 2.49 -17.15
C LYS A 94 8.49 1.52 -16.21
N LYS A 95 9.07 2.03 -15.14
CA LYS A 95 9.64 1.22 -14.06
C LYS A 95 8.52 0.46 -13.34
N VAL A 96 8.80 -0.77 -12.94
CA VAL A 96 7.86 -1.63 -12.20
C VAL A 96 8.60 -2.28 -11.03
N GLY A 97 7.85 -2.79 -10.06
CA GLY A 97 8.41 -3.49 -8.90
C GLY A 97 9.49 -2.70 -8.15
N MET A 98 10.62 -3.35 -7.84
CA MET A 98 11.72 -2.74 -7.08
C MET A 98 12.32 -1.49 -7.76
N SER A 99 12.25 -1.40 -9.09
CA SER A 99 12.75 -0.23 -9.81
C SER A 99 11.84 1.00 -9.61
N LEU A 100 10.53 0.79 -9.49
CA LEU A 100 9.57 1.86 -9.23
C LEU A 100 9.70 2.36 -7.79
N ILE A 101 9.76 1.46 -6.81
CA ILE A 101 9.84 1.86 -5.41
C ILE A 101 11.15 2.63 -5.13
N SER A 102 12.25 2.22 -5.76
CA SER A 102 13.53 2.93 -5.67
C SER A 102 13.44 4.34 -6.25
N LEU A 103 12.72 4.52 -7.36
CA LEU A 103 12.47 5.83 -7.95
C LEU A 103 11.64 6.70 -6.98
N ALA A 104 10.51 6.19 -6.51
CA ALA A 104 9.60 6.91 -5.61
C ALA A 104 10.30 7.34 -4.31
N ILE A 105 11.14 6.48 -3.73
CA ILE A 105 11.97 6.82 -2.57
C ILE A 105 12.95 7.95 -2.92
N SER A 106 13.66 7.85 -4.04
CA SER A 106 14.63 8.87 -4.43
C SER A 106 14.01 10.25 -4.64
N GLU A 107 12.81 10.32 -5.22
CA GLU A 107 12.12 11.58 -5.53
C GLU A 107 11.39 12.17 -4.30
N SER A 108 11.07 11.35 -3.30
CA SER A 108 10.34 11.78 -2.10
C SER A 108 11.19 12.09 -0.88
N LYS A 109 12.44 11.60 -0.80
CA LYS A 109 13.33 11.76 0.38
C LYS A 109 13.37 13.15 1.00
N GLU A 110 13.47 14.20 0.18
CA GLU A 110 13.55 15.58 0.66
C GLU A 110 12.17 16.22 0.85
N LYS A 111 11.21 15.89 0.00
CA LYS A 111 9.88 16.53 -0.02
C LYS A 111 8.92 15.93 1.00
N ASN A 112 9.04 14.63 1.25
CA ASN A 112 8.14 13.86 2.07
C ASN A 112 8.88 12.66 2.71
N PRO A 113 9.67 12.91 3.77
CA PRO A 113 10.47 11.88 4.42
C PRO A 113 9.61 10.79 5.09
N GLU A 114 8.41 11.12 5.57
CA GLU A 114 7.49 10.14 6.16
C GLU A 114 7.02 9.12 5.12
N TYR A 115 6.65 9.58 3.92
CA TYR A 115 6.32 8.69 2.80
C TYR A 115 7.51 7.82 2.39
N ALA A 116 8.71 8.38 2.33
CA ALA A 116 9.92 7.62 1.99
C ALA A 116 10.20 6.49 2.99
N ILE A 117 9.96 6.71 4.29
CA ILE A 117 10.09 5.66 5.33
C ILE A 117 9.10 4.53 5.08
N ILE A 118 7.84 4.85 4.80
CA ILE A 118 6.81 3.84 4.51
C ILE A 118 7.18 3.05 3.24
N LEU A 119 7.69 3.70 2.20
CA LEU A 119 8.15 3.01 0.99
C LEU A 119 9.34 2.08 1.24
N GLU A 120 10.24 2.42 2.16
CA GLU A 120 11.33 1.52 2.57
C GLU A 120 10.78 0.23 3.21
N GLU A 121 9.75 0.33 4.04
CA GLU A 121 9.05 -0.84 4.60
C GLU A 121 8.38 -1.68 3.49
N LEU A 122 7.72 -1.04 2.53
CA LEU A 122 7.03 -1.71 1.43
C LEU A 122 7.96 -2.43 0.43
N LYS A 123 9.28 -2.20 0.45
CA LYS A 123 10.23 -2.98 -0.37
C LYS A 123 10.05 -4.47 -0.16
N GLU A 124 9.61 -4.86 1.03
CA GLU A 124 9.35 -6.23 1.38
C GLU A 124 8.39 -6.93 0.40
N TYR A 125 7.39 -6.22 -0.13
CA TYR A 125 6.44 -6.76 -1.11
C TYR A 125 7.08 -7.07 -2.47
N TYR A 126 8.19 -6.41 -2.80
CA TYR A 126 8.83 -6.48 -4.11
C TYR A 126 10.07 -7.37 -4.15
N TYR A 127 10.46 -7.96 -3.02
CA TYR A 127 11.47 -9.01 -3.02
C TYR A 127 10.99 -10.25 -3.79
N PRO A 128 11.92 -11.09 -4.26
CA PRO A 128 11.56 -12.37 -4.85
C PRO A 128 10.77 -13.20 -3.85
N SER A 129 9.69 -13.81 -4.33
CA SER A 129 8.90 -14.72 -3.52
C SER A 129 9.68 -15.99 -3.16
N LYS A 130 9.20 -16.70 -2.14
CA LYS A 130 9.65 -18.03 -1.69
C LYS A 130 8.49 -19.01 -1.74
N ILE A 131 8.78 -20.30 -1.73
CA ILE A 131 7.76 -21.36 -1.71
C ILE A 131 6.86 -21.34 -0.46
N THR A 132 7.31 -20.69 0.60
CA THR A 132 6.60 -20.54 1.88
C THR A 132 5.76 -19.27 1.95
N ASP A 133 5.70 -18.45 0.89
CA ASP A 133 4.92 -17.21 0.94
C ASP A 133 3.42 -17.50 0.80
N GLU A 134 2.61 -16.70 1.50
CA GLU A 134 1.15 -16.89 1.56
C GLU A 134 0.41 -15.73 0.87
N GLY A 135 1.00 -15.22 -0.21
CA GLY A 135 0.49 -14.03 -0.90
C GLY A 135 1.08 -12.72 -0.37
N ASP A 136 2.08 -12.77 0.49
CA ASP A 136 2.72 -11.60 1.15
C ASP A 136 3.66 -10.79 0.23
N LYS A 137 3.73 -11.14 -1.05
CA LYS A 137 4.63 -10.52 -2.03
C LYS A 137 3.88 -10.27 -3.32
N ARG A 138 4.26 -9.19 -4.02
CA ARG A 138 3.77 -8.87 -5.36
C ARG A 138 3.98 -10.03 -6.32
N HIS A 139 5.13 -10.70 -6.24
CA HIS A 139 5.46 -11.81 -7.13
C HIS A 139 4.67 -13.09 -6.81
N SER A 140 4.05 -13.20 -5.63
CA SER A 140 3.19 -14.34 -5.28
C SER A 140 1.95 -14.41 -6.16
N VAL A 141 1.48 -13.25 -6.67
CA VAL A 141 0.36 -13.16 -7.61
C VAL A 141 0.77 -13.29 -9.08
N ALA A 142 2.04 -13.53 -9.38
CA ALA A 142 2.47 -13.84 -10.75
C ALA A 142 2.00 -15.25 -11.13
N HIS A 143 1.35 -15.37 -12.31
CA HIS A 143 0.85 -16.65 -12.80
C HIS A 143 1.94 -17.73 -12.81
N GLY A 144 1.64 -18.88 -12.21
CA GLY A 144 2.52 -20.04 -12.19
C GLY A 144 3.57 -20.05 -11.08
N TYR A 145 3.62 -19.04 -10.22
CA TYR A 145 4.55 -19.02 -9.09
C TYR A 145 3.97 -19.72 -7.85
N ILE A 146 2.91 -19.16 -7.24
CA ILE A 146 2.16 -19.77 -6.14
C ILE A 146 0.69 -19.86 -6.54
N HIS A 147 0.06 -20.99 -6.26
CA HIS A 147 -1.37 -21.17 -6.54
C HIS A 147 -2.20 -20.29 -5.59
N PRO A 148 -3.23 -19.55 -6.06
CA PRO A 148 -4.05 -18.66 -5.23
C PRO A 148 -4.68 -19.29 -3.99
N ARG A 149 -4.83 -20.63 -3.99
CA ARG A 149 -5.27 -21.43 -2.83
C ARG A 149 -4.39 -21.25 -1.59
N PHE A 150 -3.12 -20.92 -1.79
CA PHE A 150 -2.16 -20.72 -0.70
C PHE A 150 -2.07 -19.27 -0.25
N TRP A 151 -2.84 -18.36 -0.85
CA TRP A 151 -2.90 -16.99 -0.36
C TRP A 151 -3.79 -16.93 0.87
N SER A 152 -3.41 -16.12 1.85
CA SER A 152 -4.18 -15.97 3.09
C SER A 152 -4.99 -14.67 3.07
N GLN A 153 -6.06 -14.66 3.86
CA GLN A 153 -6.84 -13.45 4.13
C GLN A 153 -6.00 -12.42 4.87
N GLU A 154 -5.16 -12.85 5.82
CA GLU A 154 -4.30 -11.98 6.63
C GLU A 154 -3.30 -11.21 5.76
N SER A 155 -2.69 -11.88 4.79
CA SER A 155 -1.76 -11.27 3.83
C SER A 155 -2.45 -10.21 2.98
N PHE A 156 -3.68 -10.48 2.54
CA PHE A 156 -4.50 -9.52 1.80
C PHE A 156 -4.88 -8.31 2.67
N GLU A 157 -5.37 -8.53 3.87
CA GLU A 157 -5.77 -7.43 4.78
C GLU A 157 -4.58 -6.57 5.16
N LYS A 158 -3.42 -7.19 5.44
CA LYS A 158 -2.17 -6.44 5.66
C LYS A 158 -1.84 -5.54 4.46
N LEU A 159 -1.96 -6.06 3.24
CA LEU A 159 -1.75 -5.27 2.03
C LEU A 159 -2.73 -4.09 1.95
N ILE A 160 -4.02 -4.29 2.26
CA ILE A 160 -5.01 -3.20 2.28
C ILE A 160 -4.67 -2.15 3.34
N LEU A 161 -4.30 -2.56 4.55
CA LEU A 161 -3.87 -1.65 5.62
C LEU A 161 -2.66 -0.82 5.20
N ASP A 162 -1.69 -1.44 4.55
CA ASP A 162 -0.50 -0.75 4.07
C ASP A 162 -0.81 0.20 2.91
N ILE A 163 -1.69 -0.18 1.97
CA ILE A 163 -2.20 0.74 0.92
C ILE A 163 -2.91 1.94 1.56
N ALA A 164 -3.74 1.73 2.58
CA ALA A 164 -4.44 2.81 3.28
C ALA A 164 -3.46 3.82 3.91
N LYS A 165 -2.36 3.34 4.53
CA LYS A 165 -1.30 4.23 5.07
C LYS A 165 -0.66 5.11 3.99
N LEU A 166 -0.49 4.58 2.78
CA LEU A 166 0.08 5.34 1.65
C LEU A 166 -0.92 6.30 1.00
N SER A 167 -2.21 6.00 1.08
CA SER A 167 -3.23 6.63 0.24
C SER A 167 -3.26 8.15 0.37
N LYS A 168 -2.99 8.70 1.57
CA LYS A 168 -2.89 10.16 1.80
C LYS A 168 -1.81 10.88 0.99
N TYR A 169 -0.86 10.15 0.41
CA TYR A 169 0.23 10.67 -0.40
C TYR A 169 -0.02 10.54 -1.91
N ALA A 170 -1.18 10.03 -2.33
CA ALA A 170 -1.52 9.87 -3.73
C ALA A 170 -1.30 11.17 -4.52
N GLY A 171 -0.70 11.04 -5.71
CA GLY A 171 -0.43 12.13 -6.64
C GLY A 171 -1.38 12.15 -7.85
N PHE A 172 -2.59 11.63 -7.67
CA PHE A 172 -3.64 11.61 -8.70
C PHE A 172 -4.19 12.99 -9.02
#